data_AF-A0A2G8KJ39-F1
#
_entry.id   AF-A0A2G8KJ39-F1
#
_cell.length_a   1.000
_cell.length_b   1.000
_cell.length_c   1.000
_cell.angle_alpha   90.00
_cell.angle_beta   90.00
_cell.angle_gamma   90.00
#
_symmetry.space_group_name_H-M   'P 1'
#
loop_
_entity.id
_entity.type
_entity.pdbx_description
1 polymer ?
#
loop_
_entity_poly.entity_id
_entity_poly.type
_entity_poly.pdbx_seq_one_letter_code
_entity_poly.pdbx_strand_id
1 'polypeptide(L)'
;MDQQNITESLAKLSQETELQKMLADEKMRCDMHKTNYQTLKAEHTRVQNDMKRLQDDLDRVREEKKTAEEKLQSLLTKANKELAEHAGQIADLKSQVLTPQKLELVKLKISEDMEQPFRDRLTQVCKDLDHFREGYNKLRYENTFLKSEYEHEQAERKRVMEEMKSQHEAE
;
A
#
# COMPACT_ATOMS: atom_id res chain seq x y z
N MET A 1 94.03 80.67 24.95
CA MET A 1 92.71 80.53 25.58
C MET A 1 91.60 80.34 24.55
N ASP A 2 91.73 80.89 23.33
CA ASP A 2 90.63 80.87 22.33
C ASP A 2 90.41 79.55 21.59
N GLN A 3 91.45 78.76 21.31
CA GLN A 3 91.28 77.47 20.62
C GLN A 3 90.51 76.44 21.47
N GLN A 4 90.76 76.42 22.79
CA GLN A 4 90.09 75.51 23.73
C GLN A 4 88.60 75.84 23.88
N ASN A 5 88.25 77.14 23.94
CA ASN A 5 86.86 77.61 23.97
C ASN A 5 86.09 77.26 22.68
N ILE A 6 86.74 77.33 21.51
CA ILE A 6 86.12 76.96 20.23
C ILE A 6 85.88 75.45 20.15
N THR A 7 86.84 74.62 20.59
CA THR A 7 86.68 73.17 20.60
C THR A 7 85.58 72.72 21.57
N GLU A 8 85.49 73.33 22.76
CA GLU A 8 84.41 73.07 23.72
C GLU A 8 83.04 73.52 23.20
N SER A 9 82.97 74.64 22.47
CA SER A 9 81.73 75.14 21.87
C SER A 9 81.25 74.24 20.72
N LEU A 10 82.16 73.73 19.89
CA LEU A 10 81.86 72.75 18.84
C LEU A 10 81.40 71.41 19.43
N ALA A 11 82.04 70.94 20.50
CA ALA A 11 81.61 69.72 21.19
C ALA A 11 80.21 69.85 21.79
N LYS A 12 79.88 71.01 22.40
CA LYS A 12 78.52 71.31 22.89
C LYS A 12 77.49 71.36 21.77
N LEU A 13 77.81 72.00 20.64
CA LEU A 13 76.91 72.06 19.48
C LEU A 13 76.66 70.67 18.86
N SER A 14 77.70 69.82 18.83
CA SER A 14 77.57 68.42 18.40
C SER A 14 76.64 67.65 19.33
N GLN A 15 76.83 67.79 20.65
CA GLN A 15 75.98 67.15 21.65
C GLN A 15 74.53 67.64 21.59
N GLU A 16 74.32 68.93 21.36
CA GLU A 16 72.99 69.51 21.17
C GLU A 16 72.31 69.00 19.89
N THR A 17 73.05 68.85 18.81
CA THR A 17 72.56 68.28 17.55
C THR A 17 72.15 66.80 17.72
N GLU A 18 72.96 66.01 18.45
CA GLU A 18 72.63 64.62 18.79
C GLU A 18 71.38 64.54 19.67
N LEU A 19 71.23 65.42 20.67
CA LEU A 19 70.04 65.51 21.51
C LEU A 19 68.79 65.88 20.70
N GLN A 20 68.89 66.84 19.78
CA GLN A 20 67.79 67.20 18.88
C GLN A 20 67.38 66.04 17.97
N LYS A 21 68.35 65.27 17.47
CA LYS A 21 68.08 64.07 16.67
C LYS A 21 67.37 62.99 17.49
N MET A 22 67.86 62.70 18.70
CA MET A 22 67.20 61.75 19.60
C MET A 22 65.76 62.17 19.96
N LEU A 23 65.52 63.47 20.17
CA LEU A 23 64.19 63.99 20.43
C LEU A 23 63.26 63.84 19.22
N ALA A 24 63.77 64.04 18.01
CA ALA A 24 63.01 63.85 16.77
C ALA A 24 62.67 62.37 16.54
N ASP A 25 63.64 61.47 16.74
CA ASP A 25 63.45 60.03 16.63
C ASP A 25 62.42 59.51 17.66
N GLU A 26 62.45 60.02 18.90
CA GLU A 26 61.49 59.64 19.94
C GLU A 26 60.08 60.17 19.66
N LYS A 27 59.95 61.41 19.16
CA LYS A 27 58.65 61.95 18.70
C LYS A 27 58.06 61.11 17.59
N MET A 28 58.87 60.75 16.58
CA MET A 28 58.44 59.90 15.48
C MET A 28 57.98 58.51 15.98
N ARG A 29 58.70 57.93 16.94
CA ARG A 29 58.36 56.65 17.56
C ARG A 29 57.04 56.74 18.34
N CYS A 30 56.84 57.81 19.10
CA CYS A 30 55.59 58.09 19.81
C CYS A 30 54.40 58.19 18.86
N ASP A 31 54.55 58.92 17.75
CA ASP A 31 53.52 59.04 16.72
C ASP A 31 53.21 57.69 16.07
N MET A 32 54.23 56.89 15.75
CA MET A 32 54.04 55.52 15.25
C MET A 32 53.27 54.64 16.24
N HIS A 33 53.62 54.67 17.53
CA HIS A 33 52.90 53.90 18.55
C HIS A 33 51.45 54.34 18.69
N LYS A 34 51.17 55.65 18.59
CA LYS A 34 49.82 56.19 18.61
C LYS A 34 49.00 55.68 17.41
N THR A 35 49.57 55.72 16.21
CA THR A 35 48.94 55.17 15.00
C THR A 35 48.69 53.67 15.14
N ASN A 36 49.68 52.90 15.55
CA ASN A 36 49.55 51.45 15.74
C ASN A 36 48.47 51.09 16.76
N TYR A 37 48.40 51.82 17.88
CA TYR A 37 47.34 51.63 18.87
C TYR A 37 45.95 51.91 18.30
N GLN A 38 45.79 52.99 17.53
CA GLN A 38 44.52 53.32 16.89
C GLN A 38 44.11 52.25 15.86
N THR A 39 45.03 51.77 15.04
CA THR A 39 44.78 50.67 14.09
C THR A 39 44.39 49.39 14.82
N LEU A 40 45.12 49.01 15.88
CA LEU A 40 44.82 47.81 16.65
C LEU A 40 43.45 47.89 17.32
N LYS A 41 43.09 49.06 17.87
CA LYS A 41 41.76 49.30 18.47
C LYS A 41 40.64 49.20 17.43
N ALA A 42 40.86 49.70 16.22
CA ALA A 42 39.89 49.60 15.12
C ALA A 42 39.69 48.14 14.70
N GLU A 43 40.79 47.39 14.49
CA GLU A 43 40.73 45.97 14.15
C GLU A 43 40.10 45.13 15.27
N HIS A 44 40.42 45.41 16.54
CA HIS A 44 39.80 44.72 17.68
C HIS A 44 38.28 44.92 17.69
N THR A 45 37.82 46.16 17.52
CA THR A 45 36.39 46.49 17.44
C THR A 45 35.73 45.78 16.26
N ARG A 46 36.39 45.75 15.10
CA ARG A 46 35.91 45.07 13.90
C ARG A 46 35.74 43.56 14.14
N VAL A 47 36.76 42.89 14.66
CA VAL A 47 36.71 41.45 14.96
C VAL A 47 35.64 41.14 16.01
N GLN A 48 35.49 41.99 17.03
CA GLN A 48 34.45 41.83 18.04
C GLN A 48 33.04 41.91 17.43
N ASN A 49 32.81 42.85 16.52
CA ASN A 49 31.54 42.98 15.81
C ASN A 49 31.29 41.79 14.87
N ASP A 50 32.32 41.33 14.15
CA ASP A 50 32.22 40.15 13.28
C ASP A 50 31.93 38.88 14.08
N MET A 51 32.56 38.69 15.25
CA MET A 51 32.30 37.58 16.15
C MET A 51 30.85 37.58 16.65
N LYS A 52 30.35 38.77 17.05
CA LYS A 52 28.95 38.92 17.47
C LYS A 52 27.99 38.57 16.33
N ARG A 53 28.22 39.07 15.11
CA ARG A 53 27.39 38.75 13.94
C ARG A 53 27.38 37.25 13.65
N LEU A 54 28.54 36.60 13.67
CA LEU A 54 28.63 35.15 13.44
C LEU A 54 27.93 34.34 14.54
N GLN A 55 27.95 34.81 15.79
CA GLN A 55 27.21 34.19 16.88
C GLN A 55 25.69 34.30 16.65
N ASP A 56 25.21 35.49 16.29
CA ASP A 56 23.78 35.71 15.97
C ASP A 56 23.32 34.86 14.77
N ASP A 57 24.16 34.76 13.73
CA ASP A 57 23.91 33.90 12.56
C ASP A 57 23.87 32.41 12.94
N LEU A 58 24.78 31.96 13.80
CA LEU A 58 24.83 30.58 14.27
C LEU A 58 23.57 30.22 15.07
N ASP A 59 23.11 31.11 15.94
CA ASP A 59 21.92 30.89 16.74
C ASP A 59 20.64 30.89 15.87
N ARG A 60 20.57 31.75 14.84
CA ARG A 60 19.50 31.70 13.83
C ARG A 60 19.46 30.36 13.11
N VAL A 61 20.60 29.90 12.58
CA VAL A 61 20.68 28.62 11.83
C VAL A 61 20.33 27.43 12.72
N ARG A 62 20.70 27.46 14.00
CA ARG A 62 20.30 26.42 14.96
C ARG A 62 18.79 26.35 15.14
N GLU A 63 18.12 27.49 15.25
CA GLU A 63 16.66 27.52 15.41
C GLU A 63 15.92 27.12 14.13
N GLU A 64 16.42 27.55 12.96
CA GLU A 64 15.92 27.11 11.66
C GLU A 64 16.05 25.60 11.49
N LYS A 65 17.21 25.03 11.85
CA LYS A 65 17.45 23.58 11.84
C LYS A 65 16.47 22.85 12.74
N LYS A 66 16.32 23.30 13.99
CA LYS A 66 15.40 22.70 14.96
C LYS A 66 13.96 22.71 14.44
N THR A 67 13.51 23.84 13.91
CA THR A 67 12.18 23.99 13.31
C THR A 67 11.98 23.05 12.12
N ALA A 68 13.00 22.87 11.28
CA ALA A 68 12.96 21.95 10.16
C ALA A 68 12.88 20.47 10.61
N GLU A 69 13.66 20.09 11.63
CA GLU A 69 13.62 18.76 12.24
C GLU A 69 12.25 18.45 12.83
N GLU A 70 11.63 19.37 13.56
CA GLU A 70 10.28 19.22 14.11
C GLU A 70 9.23 19.02 13.00
N LYS A 71 9.32 19.80 11.91
CA LYS A 71 8.43 19.66 10.74
C LYS A 71 8.60 18.30 10.07
N LEU A 72 9.84 17.85 9.84
CA LEU A 72 10.12 16.54 9.26
C LEU A 72 9.58 15.41 10.15
N GLN A 73 9.77 15.50 11.47
CA GLN A 73 9.27 14.52 12.42
C GLN A 73 7.73 14.44 12.41
N SER A 74 7.05 15.58 12.32
CA SER A 74 5.59 15.66 12.18
C SER A 74 5.11 15.00 10.88
N LEU A 75 5.76 15.29 9.75
CA LEU A 75 5.43 14.69 8.46
C LEU A 75 5.66 13.17 8.46
N LEU A 76 6.77 12.68 9.03
CA LEU A 76 7.03 11.25 9.17
C LEU A 76 5.96 10.56 10.03
N THR A 77 5.57 11.19 11.14
CA THR A 77 4.51 10.66 12.00
C THR A 77 3.18 10.56 11.27
N LYS A 78 2.83 11.60 10.49
CA LYS A 78 1.61 11.60 9.67
C LYS A 78 1.63 10.52 8.59
N ALA A 79 2.73 10.41 7.83
CA ALA A 79 2.88 9.40 6.79
C ALA A 79 2.81 7.97 7.35
N ASN A 80 3.43 7.71 8.51
CA ASN A 80 3.34 6.41 9.17
C ASN A 80 1.90 6.08 9.61
N LYS A 81 1.14 7.07 10.08
CA LYS A 81 -0.27 6.88 10.45
C LYS A 81 -1.12 6.56 9.22
N GLU A 82 -0.97 7.30 8.13
CA GLU A 82 -1.67 7.05 6.87
C GLU A 82 -1.33 5.66 6.31
N LEU A 83 -0.06 5.25 6.36
CA LEU A 83 0.37 3.92 5.93
C LEU A 83 -0.29 2.82 6.77
N ALA A 84 -0.35 2.98 8.09
CA ALA A 84 -1.02 2.02 8.98
C ALA A 84 -2.53 1.94 8.72
N GLU A 85 -3.18 3.08 8.45
CA GLU A 85 -4.60 3.14 8.10
C GLU A 85 -4.88 2.42 6.78
N HIS A 86 -4.09 2.68 5.73
CA HIS A 86 -4.22 1.99 4.45
C HIS A 86 -3.92 0.49 4.56
N ALA A 87 -2.93 0.09 5.37
CA ALA A 87 -2.67 -1.33 5.64
C ALA A 87 -3.88 -2.02 6.30
N GLY A 88 -4.55 -1.34 7.24
CA GLY A 88 -5.79 -1.81 7.86
C GLY A 88 -6.92 -1.96 6.84
N GLN A 89 -7.18 -0.92 6.03
CA GLN A 89 -8.19 -0.95 4.96
C GLN A 89 -7.96 -2.10 3.96
N ILE A 90 -6.71 -2.35 3.57
CA ILE A 90 -6.35 -3.47 2.69
C ILE A 90 -6.64 -4.81 3.36
N ALA A 91 -6.33 -4.97 4.65
CA ALA A 91 -6.63 -6.19 5.38
C ALA A 91 -8.14 -6.44 5.47
N ASP A 92 -8.93 -5.40 5.75
CA ASP A 92 -10.39 -5.47 5.80
C ASP A 92 -10.97 -5.86 4.44
N LEU A 93 -10.54 -5.20 3.36
CA LEU A 93 -10.98 -5.54 2.00
C LEU A 93 -10.61 -6.98 1.63
N LYS A 94 -9.38 -7.42 1.93
CA LYS A 94 -8.98 -8.82 1.70
C LYS A 94 -9.82 -9.82 2.48
N SER A 95 -10.33 -9.45 3.66
CA SER A 95 -11.21 -10.31 4.47
C SER A 95 -12.61 -10.46 3.85
N GLN A 96 -13.09 -9.40 3.18
CA GLN A 96 -14.40 -9.35 2.52
C GLN A 96 -14.41 -10.01 1.14
N VAL A 97 -13.27 -10.01 0.44
CA VAL A 97 -13.17 -10.61 -0.89
C VAL A 97 -13.35 -12.14 -0.80
N LEU A 98 -14.28 -12.64 -1.60
CA LEU A 98 -14.46 -14.08 -1.79
C LEU A 98 -13.20 -14.65 -2.47
N THR A 99 -12.41 -15.40 -1.71
CA THR A 99 -11.20 -16.03 -2.27
C THR A 99 -11.60 -17.13 -3.25
N PRO A 100 -10.75 -17.45 -4.24
CA PRO A 100 -11.01 -18.56 -5.17
C PRO A 100 -11.29 -19.89 -4.45
N GLN A 101 -10.62 -20.14 -3.34
CA GLN A 101 -10.84 -21.34 -2.52
C GLN A 101 -12.22 -21.34 -1.86
N LYS A 102 -12.67 -20.20 -1.32
CA LYS A 102 -14.02 -20.06 -0.76
C LYS A 102 -15.08 -20.20 -1.85
N LEU A 103 -14.83 -19.64 -3.03
CA LEU A 103 -15.73 -19.79 -4.18
C LEU A 103 -15.88 -21.26 -4.60
N GLU A 104 -14.78 -22.00 -4.67
CA GLU A 104 -14.83 -23.42 -5.04
C GLU A 104 -15.58 -24.26 -4.00
N LEU A 105 -15.39 -23.96 -2.71
CA LEU A 105 -16.15 -24.59 -1.64
C LEU A 105 -17.66 -24.31 -1.75
N VAL A 106 -18.04 -23.08 -2.10
CA VAL A 106 -19.45 -22.71 -2.33
C VAL A 106 -20.03 -23.45 -3.53
N LYS A 107 -19.28 -23.55 -4.64
CA LYS A 107 -19.72 -24.32 -5.82
C LYS A 107 -19.92 -25.79 -5.49
N LEU A 108 -18.99 -26.39 -4.73
CA LEU A 108 -19.09 -27.79 -4.30
C LEU A 108 -20.38 -28.00 -3.49
N LYS A 109 -20.64 -27.13 -2.49
CA LYS A 109 -21.88 -27.17 -1.72
C LYS A 109 -23.14 -27.03 -2.57
N ILE A 110 -23.14 -26.12 -3.55
CA ILE A 110 -24.29 -25.99 -4.47
C ILE A 110 -24.49 -27.28 -5.26
N SER A 111 -23.41 -27.91 -5.73
CA SER A 111 -23.52 -29.16 -6.48
C SER A 111 -24.05 -30.30 -5.60
N GLU A 112 -23.57 -30.43 -4.37
CA GLU A 112 -23.99 -31.47 -3.41
C GLU A 112 -25.41 -31.25 -2.88
N ASP A 113 -25.74 -30.04 -2.43
CA ASP A 113 -27.01 -29.75 -1.74
C ASP A 113 -28.18 -29.51 -2.70
N MET A 114 -27.90 -29.05 -3.93
CA MET A 114 -28.94 -28.69 -4.89
C MET A 114 -28.89 -29.57 -6.14
N GLU A 115 -27.77 -29.58 -6.86
CA GLU A 115 -27.74 -30.23 -8.17
C GLU A 115 -27.89 -31.76 -8.08
N GLN A 116 -27.23 -32.40 -7.11
CA GLN A 116 -27.26 -33.84 -6.94
C GLN A 116 -28.66 -34.37 -6.60
N PRO A 117 -29.42 -33.80 -5.64
CA PRO A 117 -30.81 -34.19 -5.40
C PRO A 117 -31.72 -34.07 -6.62
N PHE A 118 -31.53 -33.03 -7.44
CA PHE A 118 -32.29 -32.90 -8.69
C PHE A 118 -31.93 -33.99 -9.70
N ARG A 119 -30.64 -34.32 -9.85
CA ARG A 119 -30.19 -35.42 -10.71
C ARG A 119 -30.75 -36.77 -10.23
N ASP A 120 -30.73 -37.02 -8.93
CA ASP A 120 -31.25 -38.25 -8.33
C ASP A 120 -32.76 -38.37 -8.52
N ARG A 121 -33.50 -37.28 -8.28
CA ARG A 121 -34.95 -37.24 -8.50
C ARG A 121 -35.32 -37.44 -9.96
N LEU A 122 -34.59 -36.82 -10.89
CA LEU A 122 -34.79 -37.01 -12.32
C LEU A 122 -34.56 -38.48 -12.72
N THR A 123 -33.48 -39.07 -12.20
CA THR A 123 -33.16 -40.48 -12.42
C THR A 123 -34.27 -41.40 -11.90
N GLN A 124 -34.83 -41.09 -10.73
CA GLN A 124 -35.95 -41.86 -10.17
C GLN A 124 -37.20 -41.76 -11.06
N VAL A 125 -37.55 -40.56 -11.50
CA VAL A 125 -38.71 -40.34 -12.40
C VAL A 125 -38.54 -41.11 -13.71
N CYS A 126 -37.32 -41.15 -14.28
CA CYS A 126 -37.05 -41.95 -15.48
C CYS A 126 -37.27 -43.44 -15.23
N LYS A 127 -36.78 -43.98 -14.10
CA LYS A 127 -37.01 -45.39 -13.74
C LYS A 127 -38.49 -45.71 -13.57
N ASP A 128 -39.23 -44.83 -12.90
CA ASP A 128 -40.67 -45.01 -12.69
C ASP A 128 -41.42 -44.99 -14.03
N LEU A 129 -41.03 -44.09 -14.95
CA LEU A 129 -41.61 -44.01 -16.29
C LEU A 129 -41.36 -45.28 -17.11
N ASP A 130 -40.15 -45.82 -17.07
CA ASP A 130 -39.82 -47.09 -17.73
C ASP A 130 -40.63 -48.24 -17.12
N HIS A 131 -40.76 -48.30 -15.79
CA HIS A 131 -41.57 -49.30 -15.10
C HIS A 131 -43.05 -49.24 -15.52
N PHE A 132 -43.65 -48.05 -15.55
CA PHE A 132 -45.04 -47.89 -15.99
C PHE A 132 -45.21 -48.23 -17.48
N ARG A 133 -44.23 -47.90 -18.32
CA ARG A 133 -44.25 -48.22 -19.75
C ARG A 133 -44.19 -49.73 -19.97
N GLU A 134 -43.33 -50.45 -19.24
CA GLU A 134 -43.27 -51.91 -19.27
C GLU A 134 -44.58 -52.55 -18.81
N GLY A 135 -45.14 -52.07 -17.68
CA GLY A 135 -46.43 -52.52 -17.17
C GLY A 135 -47.57 -52.29 -18.14
N TYR A 136 -47.64 -51.10 -18.75
CA TYR A 136 -48.61 -50.77 -19.79
C TYR A 136 -48.50 -51.71 -20.99
N ASN A 137 -47.28 -51.95 -21.49
CA ASN A 137 -47.07 -52.85 -22.63
C ASN A 137 -47.53 -54.26 -22.31
N LYS A 138 -47.20 -54.79 -21.12
CA LYS A 138 -47.65 -56.11 -20.67
C LYS A 138 -49.17 -56.22 -20.64
N LEU A 139 -49.86 -55.28 -20.00
CA LEU A 139 -51.32 -55.23 -19.94
C LEU A 139 -51.94 -55.11 -21.34
N ARG A 140 -51.32 -54.34 -22.24
CA ARG A 140 -51.78 -54.21 -23.63
C ARG A 140 -51.70 -55.54 -24.37
N TYR A 141 -50.61 -56.30 -24.19
CA TYR A 141 -50.47 -57.64 -24.77
C TYR A 141 -51.52 -58.61 -24.20
N GLU A 142 -51.68 -58.67 -22.88
CA GLU A 142 -52.67 -59.53 -22.23
C GLU A 142 -54.11 -59.20 -22.66
N ASN A 143 -54.45 -57.91 -22.76
CA ASN A 143 -55.76 -57.46 -23.22
C ASN A 143 -56.02 -57.87 -24.68
N THR A 144 -55.02 -57.72 -25.55
CA THR A 144 -55.11 -58.15 -26.95
C THR A 144 -55.33 -59.67 -27.04
N PHE A 145 -54.55 -60.44 -26.27
CA PHE A 145 -54.66 -61.89 -26.23
C PHE A 145 -56.05 -62.35 -25.74
N LEU A 146 -56.53 -61.83 -24.62
CA LEU A 146 -57.85 -62.16 -24.07
C LEU A 146 -58.99 -61.77 -25.02
N LYS A 147 -58.85 -60.64 -25.73
CA LYS A 147 -59.83 -60.22 -26.72
C LYS A 147 -59.90 -61.22 -27.88
N SER A 148 -58.76 -61.69 -28.38
CA SER A 148 -58.71 -62.73 -29.42
C SER A 148 -59.29 -64.06 -28.95
N GLU A 149 -58.97 -64.52 -27.74
CA GLU A 149 -59.56 -65.75 -27.15
C GLU A 149 -61.08 -65.62 -27.01
N TYR A 150 -61.57 -64.47 -26.54
CA TYR A 150 -63.00 -64.21 -26.41
C TYR A 150 -63.73 -64.20 -27.76
N GLU A 151 -63.13 -63.58 -28.78
CA GLU A 151 -63.67 -63.57 -30.15
C GLU A 151 -63.68 -64.99 -30.74
N HIS A 152 -62.64 -65.80 -30.49
CA HIS A 152 -62.57 -67.20 -30.92
C HIS A 152 -63.66 -68.05 -30.25
N GLU A 153 -63.80 -67.97 -28.93
CA GLU A 153 -64.82 -68.70 -28.17
C GLU A 153 -66.25 -68.30 -28.59
N GLN A 154 -66.49 -67.01 -28.88
CA GLN A 154 -67.77 -66.58 -29.44
C GLN A 154 -68.06 -67.22 -30.79
N ALA A 155 -67.07 -67.29 -31.67
CA ALA A 155 -67.21 -67.88 -33.00
C ALA A 155 -67.50 -69.39 -32.90
N GLU A 156 -66.76 -70.13 -32.08
CA GLU A 156 -66.99 -71.55 -31.84
C GLU A 156 -68.36 -71.80 -31.21
N ARG A 157 -68.76 -71.03 -30.19
CA ARG A 157 -70.10 -71.15 -29.61
C ARG A 157 -71.20 -70.91 -30.64
N LYS A 158 -71.03 -69.92 -31.52
CA LYS A 158 -71.99 -69.63 -32.59
C LYS A 158 -72.09 -70.81 -33.56
N ARG A 159 -70.96 -71.36 -33.97
CA ARG A 159 -70.87 -72.54 -34.84
C ARG A 159 -71.57 -73.75 -34.23
N VAL A 160 -71.28 -74.09 -32.98
CA VAL A 160 -71.94 -75.21 -32.27
C VAL A 160 -73.45 -75.01 -32.18
N MET A 161 -73.92 -73.79 -31.90
CA MET A 161 -75.36 -73.48 -31.88
C MET A 161 -76.00 -73.63 -33.27
N GLU A 162 -75.32 -73.25 -34.34
CA GLU A 162 -75.78 -73.45 -35.72
C GLU A 162 -75.83 -74.95 -36.09
N GLU A 163 -74.81 -75.72 -35.72
CA GLU A 163 -74.76 -77.18 -35.91
C GLU A 163 -75.91 -77.89 -35.16
N MET A 164 -76.15 -77.54 -33.89
CA MET A 164 -77.25 -78.10 -33.10
C MET A 164 -78.63 -77.77 -33.68
N LYS A 165 -78.83 -76.55 -34.17
CA LYS A 165 -80.08 -76.17 -34.85
C LYS A 165 -80.29 -76.97 -36.13
N SER A 166 -79.26 -77.11 -36.95
CA SER A 166 -79.34 -77.90 -38.19
C SER A 166 -79.62 -79.38 -37.92
N GLN A 167 -79.09 -79.96 -36.84
CA GLN A 167 -79.41 -81.33 -36.43
C GLN A 167 -80.87 -81.46 -36.03
N HIS A 168 -81.40 -80.51 -35.25
CA HIS A 168 -82.78 -80.53 -34.80
C HIS A 168 -83.80 -80.28 -35.92
N GLU A 169 -83.43 -79.52 -36.95
CA GLU A 169 -84.25 -79.32 -38.15
C GLU A 169 -84.22 -80.52 -39.11
N ALA A 170 -83.25 -81.43 -38.96
CA ALA A 170 -83.10 -82.64 -39.76
C ALA A 170 -83.75 -83.89 -39.13
N GLU A 171 -84.11 -83.85 -37.84
CA GLU A 171 -84.92 -84.84 -37.11
C GLU A 171 -86.43 -84.60 -37.29
#